data_AF-A0A6A4NL53-F1
#
_entry.id   AF-A0A6A4NL53-F1
#
_cell.length_a   1.000
_cell.length_b   1.000
_cell.length_c   1.000
_cell.angle_alpha   90.00
_cell.angle_beta   90.00
_cell.angle_gamma   90.00
#
_symmetry.space_group_name_H-M   'P 1'
#
loop_
_entity.id
_entity.type
_entity.pdbx_description
1 polymer ?
#
loop_
_entity_poly.entity_id
_entity_poly.type
_entity_poly.pdbx_seq_one_letter_code
_entity_poly.pdbx_strand_id
1 'polypeptide(L)'
;MVDQNSDGLLSRDEIRGGLGRFMPLGSQSQPQEEIESMLGSIFERFDEDQKGALDLKEFKSLMVEIMHALARGIGGSPITAVLEQDSLLMKAVQHELATHP
;
A
#
# COMPACT_ATOMS: atom_id res chain seq x y z
N MET A 1 2.14 0.75 -11.57
CA MET A 1 2.70 1.83 -10.75
C MET A 1 1.51 2.54 -10.12
N VAL A 2 1.56 2.87 -8.82
CA VAL A 2 0.41 3.49 -8.12
C VAL A 2 0.28 4.96 -8.51
N ASP A 3 1.40 5.67 -8.57
CA ASP A 3 1.53 6.98 -9.18
C ASP A 3 1.45 6.83 -10.72
N GLN A 4 0.35 7.25 -11.32
CA GLN A 4 0.08 7.06 -12.76
C GLN A 4 0.58 8.25 -13.59
N ASN A 5 0.44 9.45 -13.05
CA ASN A 5 0.84 10.68 -13.71
C ASN A 5 2.33 11.02 -13.48
N SER A 6 3.01 10.29 -12.59
CA SER A 6 4.42 10.46 -12.22
C SER A 6 4.72 11.85 -11.65
N ASP A 7 3.76 12.45 -10.94
CA ASP A 7 3.92 13.76 -10.30
C ASP A 7 4.54 13.65 -8.89
N GLY A 8 4.75 12.44 -8.38
CA GLY A 8 5.32 12.18 -7.06
C GLY A 8 4.33 12.37 -5.91
N LEU A 9 3.06 12.61 -6.22
CA LEU A 9 1.94 12.67 -5.29
C LEU A 9 0.97 11.54 -5.61
N LEU A 10 0.19 11.15 -4.60
CA LEU A 10 -0.83 10.12 -4.75
C LEU A 10 -2.20 10.71 -4.47
N SER A 11 -2.94 10.94 -5.56
CA SER A 11 -4.34 11.38 -5.48
C SER A 11 -5.27 10.28 -4.95
N ARG A 12 -6.48 10.66 -4.54
CA ARG A 12 -7.51 9.70 -4.11
C ARG A 12 -7.80 8.64 -5.18
N ASP A 13 -7.84 9.04 -6.45
CA ASP A 13 -8.14 8.13 -7.56
C ASP A 13 -7.02 7.11 -7.78
N GLU A 14 -5.76 7.54 -7.67
CA GLU A 14 -4.58 6.68 -7.78
C GLU A 14 -4.47 5.70 -6.61
N ILE A 15 -4.75 6.17 -5.40
CA ILE A 15 -4.81 5.33 -4.19
C ILE A 15 -5.93 4.31 -4.31
N ARG A 16 -7.14 4.71 -4.73
CA ARG A 16 -8.27 3.81 -4.94
C ARG A 16 -7.94 2.69 -5.93
N GLY A 17 -7.36 3.04 -7.09
CA GLY A 17 -7.00 2.06 -8.12
C GLY A 17 -5.77 1.21 -7.74
N GLY A 18 -4.80 1.81 -7.06
CA GLY A 18 -3.55 1.16 -6.67
C GLY A 18 -3.71 0.25 -5.47
N LEU A 19 -4.18 0.77 -4.33
CA LEU A 19 -4.32 -0.02 -3.10
C LEU A 19 -5.31 -1.16 -3.25
N GLY A 20 -6.41 -1.00 -3.99
CA GLY A 20 -7.35 -2.09 -4.27
C GLY A 20 -6.71 -3.29 -4.98
N ARG A 21 -5.56 -3.09 -5.63
CA ARG A 21 -4.77 -4.15 -6.27
C ARG A 21 -3.71 -4.77 -5.34
N PHE A 22 -3.18 -4.00 -4.39
CA PHE A 22 -2.18 -4.46 -3.41
C PHE A 22 -2.81 -5.09 -2.18
N MET A 23 -4.03 -4.71 -1.87
CA MET A 23 -4.75 -5.08 -0.67
C MET A 23 -6.21 -5.19 -1.09
N PRO A 24 -6.90 -6.32 -0.86
CA PRO A 24 -8.33 -6.44 -1.12
C PRO A 24 -9.14 -5.66 -0.07
N LEU A 25 -8.74 -4.42 0.19
CA LEU A 25 -9.43 -3.41 0.98
C LEU A 25 -10.40 -2.81 -0.03
N GLY A 26 -11.68 -3.16 0.06
CA GLY A 26 -12.61 -2.89 -1.03
C GLY A 26 -12.59 -4.01 -2.08
N SER A 27 -12.75 -5.27 -1.67
CA SER A 27 -13.15 -6.32 -2.63
C SER A 27 -14.31 -5.78 -3.50
N GLN A 28 -14.43 -6.24 -4.75
CA GLN A 28 -15.39 -5.79 -5.78
C GLN A 28 -16.89 -5.80 -5.37
N SER A 29 -17.18 -6.13 -4.11
CA SER A 29 -18.49 -6.21 -3.47
C SER A 29 -18.73 -5.15 -2.39
N GLN A 30 -17.76 -4.29 -2.05
CA GLN A 30 -17.98 -3.22 -1.07
C GLN A 30 -18.66 -2.00 -1.72
N PRO A 31 -19.66 -1.38 -1.06
CA PRO A 31 -20.32 -0.18 -1.56
C PRO A 31 -19.32 0.95 -1.82
N GLN A 32 -19.51 1.68 -2.91
CA GLN A 32 -18.66 2.81 -3.30
C GLN A 32 -18.52 3.84 -2.16
N GLU A 33 -19.60 4.07 -1.41
CA GLU A 33 -19.64 4.97 -0.25
C GLU A 33 -18.72 4.52 0.90
N GLU A 34 -18.58 3.21 1.11
CA GLU A 34 -17.72 2.66 2.17
C GLU A 34 -16.24 2.85 1.83
N ILE A 35 -15.89 2.69 0.55
CA ILE A 35 -14.55 2.95 0.03
C ILE A 35 -14.22 4.45 0.13
N GLU A 36 -15.14 5.33 -0.27
CA GLU A 36 -14.95 6.78 -0.18
C GLU A 36 -14.81 7.26 1.27
N SER A 37 -15.59 6.69 2.20
CA SER A 37 -15.47 6.96 3.64
C SER A 37 -14.11 6.52 4.21
N MET A 38 -13.66 5.33 3.83
CA MET A 38 -12.34 4.81 4.22
C MET A 38 -11.21 5.67 3.66
N LEU A 39 -11.27 6.03 2.38
CA LEU A 39 -10.30 6.95 1.76
C LEU A 39 -10.34 8.32 2.44
N GLY A 40 -11.53 8.85 2.74
CA GLY A 40 -11.69 10.09 3.50
C GLY A 40 -10.96 10.04 4.84
N SER A 41 -11.15 8.95 5.60
CA SER A 41 -10.50 8.74 6.91
C SER A 41 -8.98 8.60 6.80
N ILE A 42 -8.48 7.98 5.72
CA ILE A 42 -7.04 7.86 5.46
C ILE A 42 -6.45 9.26 5.20
N PHE A 43 -7.06 10.01 4.30
CA PHE A 43 -6.56 11.34 3.95
C PHE A 43 -6.64 12.29 5.15
N GLU A 44 -7.75 12.32 5.89
CA GLU A 44 -7.86 13.13 7.11
C GLU A 44 -6.73 12.87 8.13
N ARG A 45 -6.20 11.64 8.15
CA ARG A 45 -5.20 11.23 9.12
C ARG A 45 -3.76 11.39 8.64
N PHE A 46 -3.50 11.23 7.34
CA PHE A 46 -2.14 11.14 6.80
C PHE A 46 -1.76 12.28 5.86
N ASP A 47 -2.72 13.01 5.30
CA ASP A 47 -2.49 14.25 4.52
C ASP A 47 -2.24 15.39 5.52
N GLU A 48 -1.00 15.46 6.03
CA GLU A 48 -0.62 16.41 7.09
C GLU A 48 -0.74 17.85 6.60
N ASP A 49 -0.48 18.08 5.31
CA ASP A 49 -0.49 19.40 4.70
C ASP A 49 -1.80 19.76 3.98
N GLN A 50 -2.79 18.86 4.00
CA GLN A 50 -4.14 19.04 3.47
C GLN A 50 -4.16 19.44 1.99
N LYS A 51 -3.21 18.92 1.20
CA LYS A 51 -3.17 19.17 -0.26
C LYS A 51 -4.17 18.31 -1.03
N GLY A 52 -4.80 17.35 -0.38
CA GLY A 52 -5.70 16.38 -1.01
C GLY A 52 -4.98 15.28 -1.77
N ALA A 53 -3.68 15.14 -1.57
CA ALA A 53 -2.81 14.13 -2.19
C ALA A 53 -1.73 13.73 -1.18
N LEU A 54 -1.34 12.45 -1.15
CA LEU A 54 -0.27 12.01 -0.26
C LEU A 54 1.08 12.13 -0.96
N ASP A 55 2.03 12.78 -0.32
CA ASP A 55 3.42 12.75 -0.74
C ASP A 55 4.13 11.43 -0.33
N LEU A 56 5.40 11.29 -0.70
CA LEU A 56 6.19 10.09 -0.36
C LEU A 56 6.33 9.86 1.16
N LYS A 57 6.47 10.92 1.96
CA LYS A 57 6.63 10.83 3.42
C LYS A 57 5.32 10.41 4.07
N GLU A 58 4.21 10.97 3.63
CA GLU A 58 2.86 10.68 4.11
C GLU A 58 2.45 9.26 3.73
N PHE A 59 2.66 8.87 2.46
CA PHE A 59 2.40 7.52 1.99
C PHE A 59 3.25 6.47 2.73
N LYS A 60 4.52 6.78 3.00
CA LYS A 60 5.37 5.91 3.83
C LYS A 60 4.80 5.72 5.23
N SER A 61 4.30 6.79 5.84
CA SER A 61 3.70 6.74 7.18
C SER A 61 2.44 5.88 7.19
N LEU A 62 1.56 6.04 6.20
CA LEU A 62 0.41 5.16 5.97
C LEU A 62 0.83 3.69 5.87
N MET A 63 1.86 3.39 5.09
CA MET A 63 2.30 2.01 4.85
C MET A 63 2.92 1.36 6.08
N VAL A 64 3.68 2.12 6.87
CA VAL A 64 4.21 1.65 8.15
C VAL A 64 3.08 1.28 9.10
N GLU A 65 2.02 2.09 9.18
CA GLU A 65 0.90 1.80 10.06
C GLU A 65 0.13 0.54 9.63
N ILE A 66 -0.11 0.38 8.32
CA ILE A 66 -0.73 -0.83 7.77
C ILE A 66 0.11 -2.07 8.08
N MET A 67 1.43 -2.02 7.87
CA MET A 67 2.32 -3.14 8.17
C MET A 67 2.34 -3.48 9.65
N HIS A 68 2.28 -2.48 10.54
CA HIS A 68 2.12 -2.73 11.97
C HIS A 68 0.78 -3.38 12.31
N ALA A 69 -0.31 -2.96 11.67
CA ALA A 69 -1.62 -3.58 11.87
C ALA A 69 -1.62 -5.05 11.40
N LEU A 70 -1.03 -5.31 10.23
CA LEU A 70 -0.84 -6.67 9.71
C LEU A 70 0.00 -7.51 10.67
N ALA A 71 1.14 -6.99 11.13
CA ALA A 71 2.03 -7.67 12.09
C ALA A 71 1.30 -8.04 13.39
N ARG A 72 0.43 -7.17 13.91
CA ARG A 72 -0.42 -7.47 15.07
C ARG A 72 -1.45 -8.56 14.77
N GLY A 73 -1.99 -8.58 13.55
CA GLY A 73 -3.00 -9.56 13.12
C GLY A 73 -2.44 -10.97 12.88
N ILE A 74 -1.26 -11.08 12.27
CA ILE A 74 -0.60 -12.37 12.01
C ILE A 74 0.21 -12.89 13.22
N GLY A 75 0.62 -11.98 14.12
CA GLY A 75 1.48 -12.27 15.25
C GLY A 75 2.87 -12.74 14.82
N GLY A 76 3.32 -13.87 15.39
CA GLY A 76 4.59 -14.52 15.05
C GLY A 76 4.46 -15.63 14.00
N SER A 77 3.31 -15.74 13.33
CA SER A 77 3.07 -16.81 12.37
C SER A 77 3.86 -16.56 11.07
N PRO A 78 4.48 -17.60 10.47
CA PRO A 78 5.13 -17.47 9.17
C PRO A 78 4.14 -16.99 8.10
N ILE A 79 4.59 -16.08 7.23
CA ILE A 79 3.82 -15.64 6.07
C ILE A 79 4.36 -16.36 4.83
N THR A 80 3.46 -16.96 4.06
CA THR A 80 3.77 -17.46 2.71
C THR A 80 3.35 -16.40 1.71
N ALA A 81 4.30 -15.91 0.91
CA ALA A 81 4.05 -14.94 -0.16
C ALA A 81 4.22 -15.60 -1.53
N VAL A 82 3.31 -15.31 -2.45
CA VAL A 82 3.47 -15.64 -3.88
C VAL A 82 4.04 -14.41 -4.56
N LEU A 83 5.18 -14.58 -5.24
CA LEU A 83 5.91 -13.48 -5.88
C LEU A 83 5.80 -13.60 -7.40
N GLU A 84 5.49 -12.48 -8.06
CA GLU A 84 5.63 -12.40 -9.51
C GLU A 84 7.12 -12.35 -9.89
N GLN A 85 7.44 -12.91 -11.06
CA GLN A 85 8.82 -13.14 -11.51
C GLN A 85 9.67 -11.87 -11.56
N ASP A 86 9.07 -10.74 -11.94
CA ASP A 86 9.75 -9.44 -12.06
C ASP A 86 9.45 -8.49 -10.90
N SER A 87 8.79 -8.98 -9.84
CA SER A 87 8.45 -8.18 -8.67
C SER A 87 9.70 -7.73 -7.91
N LEU A 88 9.58 -6.60 -7.21
CA LEU A 88 10.67 -6.07 -6.37
C LEU A 88 11.11 -7.07 -5.30
N LEU A 89 10.16 -7.79 -4.69
CA LEU A 89 10.46 -8.81 -3.68
C LEU A 89 11.20 -10.01 -4.27
N MET A 90 10.85 -10.45 -5.49
CA MET A 90 11.57 -11.53 -6.15
C MET A 90 13.02 -11.13 -6.48
N LYS A 91 13.23 -9.88 -6.92
CA LYS A 91 14.58 -9.32 -7.14
C LYS A 91 15.39 -9.25 -5.85
N ALA A 92 14.77 -8.86 -4.73
CA ALA A 92 15.43 -8.86 -3.43
C ALA A 92 15.84 -10.27 -2.98
N VAL A 93 14.98 -11.27 -3.18
CA VAL A 93 15.31 -12.68 -2.90
C VAL A 93 16.51 -13.15 -3.73
N GLN A 94 16.52 -12.86 -5.03
CA GLN A 94 17.64 -13.21 -5.92
C GLN A 94 18.95 -12.55 -5.48
N HIS A 95 18.89 -11.28 -5.07
CA HIS A 95 20.06 -10.56 -4.55
C HIS A 95 20.61 -11.24 -3.29
N GLU A 96 19.75 -11.52 -2.29
CA GLU A 96 20.17 -12.18 -1.05
C GLU A 96 20.79 -13.56 -1.29
N LEU A 97 20.19 -14.37 -2.18
CA LEU A 97 20.74 -15.68 -2.58
C LEU A 97 22.11 -15.58 -3.25
N ALA A 98 22.39 -14.48 -3.97
CA ALA A 98 23.69 -14.25 -4.60
C ALA A 98 24.75 -13.77 -3.60
N THR A 99 24.34 -13.08 -2.52
CA THR A 99 25.25 -12.57 -1.49
C THR A 99 25.52 -13.55 -0.34
N HIS A 100 24.64 -14.53 -0.11
CA HIS A 100 24.78 -15.54 0.95
C HIS A 100 24.51 -16.97 0.40
N PRO A 101 25.49 -17.60 -0.29
CA PRO A 101 25.34 -18.92 -0.90
C PRO A 101 25.29 -20.08 0.10
#